data_AF-A0A1J4MIZ5-F1
#
_entry.id   AF-A0A1J4MIZ5-F1
#
_cell.length_a   1.000
_cell.length_b   1.000
_cell.length_c   1.000
_cell.angle_alpha   90.00
_cell.angle_beta   90.00
_cell.angle_gamma   90.00
#
_symmetry.space_group_name_H-M   'P 1'
#
loop_
_entity.id
_entity.type
_entity.pdbx_description
1 polymer ?
#
loop_
_entity_poly.entity_id
_entity_poly.type
_entity_poly.pdbx_seq_one_letter_code
_entity_poly.pdbx_strand_id
1 'polypeptide(L)'
;MSNALIVVWERLKKFSTPTASPQDKGKYVLFGVLNIIIFGLGMIIIGILNNDASDIITGVLQLLLPFVGWVWAIVWGIAIICRNL
;
A
#
# COMPACT_ATOMS: atom_id res chain seq x y z
N MET A 1 -3.33 -12.51 -17.88
CA MET A 1 -3.33 -12.23 -16.43
C MET A 1 -1.91 -11.89 -16.04
N SER A 2 -1.58 -10.62 -15.77
CA SER A 2 -0.24 -10.31 -15.26
C SER A 2 -0.08 -10.97 -13.89
N ASN A 3 1.03 -11.67 -13.67
CA ASN A 3 1.34 -12.23 -12.37
C ASN A 3 1.43 -11.06 -11.37
N ALA A 4 0.58 -11.05 -10.34
CA ALA A 4 0.49 -9.93 -9.40
C ALA A 4 1.84 -9.67 -8.69
N LEU A 5 2.70 -10.68 -8.52
CA LEU A 5 4.06 -10.51 -8.01
C LEU A 5 4.94 -9.67 -8.95
N ILE A 6 4.76 -9.80 -10.28
CA ILE A 6 5.46 -8.95 -11.26
C ILE A 6 4.99 -7.50 -11.12
N VAL A 7 3.69 -7.28 -10.89
CA VAL A 7 3.15 -5.93 -10.71
C VAL A 7 3.65 -5.30 -9.41
N VAL A 8 3.69 -6.06 -8.31
CA VAL A 8 4.30 -5.60 -7.04
C VAL A 8 5.75 -5.19 -7.25
N TRP A 9 6.53 -6.01 -7.95
CA TRP A 9 7.93 -5.71 -8.27
C TRP A 9 8.08 -4.44 -9.11
N GLU A 10 7.22 -4.24 -10.11
CA GLU A 10 7.20 -3.01 -10.91
C GLU A 10 6.80 -1.78 -10.09
N ARG A 11 5.82 -1.90 -9.19
CA ARG A 11 5.40 -0.81 -8.28
C ARG A 11 6.47 -0.43 -7.29
N LEU A 12 7.22 -1.41 -6.79
CA LEU A 12 8.40 -1.19 -5.95
C LEU A 12 9.45 -0.34 -6.69
N LYS A 13 9.84 -0.72 -7.91
CA LYS A 13 10.83 0.03 -8.71
C LYS A 13 10.37 1.44 -9.06
N LYS A 14 9.09 1.59 -9.42
CA LYS A 14 8.50 2.86 -9.84
C LYS A 14 8.05 3.73 -8.66
N PHE A 15 8.21 3.23 -7.43
CA PHE A 15 7.68 3.85 -6.23
C PHE A 15 6.21 4.25 -6.39
N SER A 16 5.37 3.34 -6.89
CA SER A 16 3.98 3.64 -7.23
C SER A 16 3.02 3.07 -6.19
N THR A 17 2.52 3.94 -5.29
CA THR A 17 1.45 3.63 -4.33
C THR A 17 0.07 4.02 -4.87
N PRO A 18 -1.00 3.44 -4.33
CA PRO A 18 -2.37 3.81 -4.68
C PRO A 18 -2.66 5.29 -4.46
N THR A 19 -3.46 5.86 -5.37
CA THR A 19 -3.92 7.26 -5.33
C THR A 19 -5.43 7.30 -5.20
N ALA A 20 -5.93 8.16 -4.31
CA ALA A 20 -7.35 8.30 -4.06
C ALA A 20 -8.06 9.10 -5.17
N SER A 21 -9.36 8.88 -5.30
CA SER A 21 -10.25 9.87 -5.90
C SER A 21 -10.26 11.15 -5.04
N PRO A 22 -10.61 12.34 -5.60
CA PRO A 22 -10.68 13.58 -4.82
C PRO A 22 -11.59 13.49 -3.57
N GLN A 23 -12.59 12.63 -3.61
CA GLN A 23 -13.59 12.46 -2.54
C GLN A 23 -13.11 11.51 -1.44
N ASP A 24 -12.12 10.64 -1.74
CA ASP A 24 -11.63 9.61 -0.82
C ASP A 24 -10.25 9.93 -0.23
N LYS A 25 -9.66 11.10 -0.54
CA LYS A 25 -8.36 11.55 -0.03
C LYS A 25 -8.19 11.31 1.47
N GLY A 26 -9.16 11.72 2.28
CA GLY A 26 -9.13 11.55 3.73
C GLY A 26 -9.08 10.08 4.18
N LYS A 27 -9.80 9.18 3.48
CA LYS A 27 -9.75 7.74 3.77
C LYS A 27 -8.38 7.16 3.45
N TYR A 28 -7.77 7.58 2.35
CA TYR A 28 -6.44 7.13 1.96
C TYR A 28 -5.36 7.62 2.92
N VAL A 29 -5.46 8.84 3.43
CA VAL A 29 -4.58 9.33 4.50
C VAL A 29 -4.70 8.44 5.74
N LEU A 30 -5.93 8.10 6.16
CA LEU A 30 -6.16 7.19 7.29
C LEU A 30 -5.57 5.79 7.03
N PHE A 31 -5.76 5.24 5.83
CA PHE A 31 -5.19 3.94 5.46
C PHE A 31 -3.66 4.01 5.37
N GLY A 32 -3.08 5.12 4.94
CA GLY A 32 -1.64 5.35 5.00
C GLY A 32 -1.11 5.28 6.43
N VAL A 33 -1.75 5.96 7.38
CA VAL A 33 -1.41 5.88 8.81
C VAL A 33 -1.56 4.45 9.35
N LEU A 34 -2.67 3.78 9.01
CA LEU A 34 -2.91 2.39 9.40
C LEU A 34 -1.83 1.44 8.86
N ASN A 35 -1.34 1.70 7.64
CA ASN A 35 -0.28 0.92 7.03
C ASN A 35 1.01 0.97 7.85
N ILE A 36 1.34 2.15 8.39
CA ILE A 36 2.53 2.38 9.22
C ILE A 36 2.41 1.63 10.56
N ILE A 37 1.24 1.71 11.22
CA ILE A 37 1.03 1.17 12.57
C ILE A 37 0.86 -0.36 12.56
N ILE A 38 0.14 -0.89 11.57
CA ILE A 38 -0.21 -2.32 11.48
C ILE A 38 0.49 -2.97 10.28
N PHE A 39 1.70 -2.51 9.96
CA PHE A 39 2.67 -3.20 9.11
C PHE A 39 2.11 -3.75 7.78
N GLY A 40 1.28 -2.98 7.06
CA GLY A 40 0.70 -3.41 5.78
C GLY A 40 -0.82 -3.51 5.71
N LEU A 41 -1.53 -3.40 6.84
CA LEU A 41 -2.99 -3.52 6.84
C LEU A 41 -3.69 -2.44 5.99
N GLY A 42 -3.17 -1.22 5.98
CA GLY A 42 -3.70 -0.13 5.15
C GLY A 42 -3.69 -0.48 3.66
N MET A 43 -2.60 -1.09 3.18
CA MET A 43 -2.47 -1.55 1.79
C MET A 43 -3.42 -2.69 1.45
N ILE A 44 -3.67 -3.61 2.38
CA ILE A 44 -4.65 -4.69 2.20
C ILE A 44 -6.05 -4.10 2.01
N ILE A 45 -6.44 -3.16 2.88
CA ILE A 45 -7.76 -2.53 2.80
C ILE A 45 -7.92 -1.74 1.50
N ILE A 46 -6.93 -0.95 1.11
CA ILE A 46 -6.95 -0.22 -0.17
C ILE A 46 -7.09 -1.19 -1.35
N GLY A 47 -6.31 -2.28 -1.35
CA GLY A 47 -6.37 -3.28 -2.41
C GLY A 47 -7.74 -3.97 -2.49
N ILE A 48 -8.39 -4.27 -1.36
CA ILE A 48 -9.76 -4.81 -1.33
C ILE A 48 -10.75 -3.79 -1.91
N LEU A 49 -10.67 -2.52 -1.50
CA LEU A 49 -11.57 -1.46 -1.96
C LEU A 49 -11.44 -1.20 -3.47
N ASN A 50 -10.23 -1.31 -4.01
CA ASN A 50 -9.94 -1.08 -5.43
C ASN A 50 -9.98 -2.35 -6.28
N ASN A 51 -10.26 -3.52 -5.69
CA ASN A 51 -10.13 -4.83 -6.34
C ASN A 51 -8.74 -5.06 -6.99
N ASP A 52 -7.69 -4.56 -6.34
CA ASP A 52 -6.30 -4.67 -6.81
C ASP A 52 -5.52 -5.71 -6.00
N ALA A 53 -5.36 -6.89 -6.60
CA ALA A 53 -4.62 -7.99 -5.99
C ALA A 53 -3.15 -7.65 -5.68
N SER A 54 -2.53 -6.72 -6.41
CA SER A 54 -1.13 -6.33 -6.21
C SER A 54 -0.96 -5.54 -4.92
N ASP A 55 -1.94 -4.68 -4.60
CA ASP A 55 -1.96 -3.91 -3.35
C ASP A 55 -2.22 -4.81 -2.14
N ILE A 56 -3.14 -5.77 -2.30
CA ILE A 56 -3.39 -6.80 -1.28
C ILE A 56 -2.10 -7.59 -1.02
N ILE A 57 -1.45 -8.09 -2.07
CA ILE A 57 -0.20 -8.87 -1.94
C ILE A 57 0.90 -8.01 -1.33
N THR A 58 1.00 -6.73 -1.68
CA THR A 58 1.97 -5.83 -1.05
C THR A 58 1.74 -5.73 0.45
N GLY A 59 0.50 -5.50 0.89
CA GLY A 59 0.19 -5.44 2.31
C GLY A 59 0.43 -6.77 3.03
N VAL A 60 0.13 -7.90 2.38
CA VAL A 60 0.45 -9.23 2.93
C VAL A 60 1.95 -9.45 3.04
N LEU A 61 2.75 -9.07 2.03
CA LEU A 61 4.21 -9.16 2.07
C LEU A 61 4.80 -8.27 3.17
N GLN A 62 4.23 -7.09 3.40
CA GLN A 62 4.65 -6.19 4.48
C GLN A 62 4.42 -6.81 5.86
N LEU A 63 3.34 -7.57 6.05
CA LEU A 63 3.05 -8.31 7.28
C LEU A 63 3.96 -9.54 7.45
N LEU A 64 4.24 -10.26 6.36
CA LEU A 64 5.00 -11.52 6.40
C LEU A 64 6.52 -11.32 6.49
N LEU A 65 7.04 -10.21 5.93
CA LEU A 65 8.46 -9.88 5.97
C LEU A 65 8.75 -9.05 7.24
N PRO A 66 9.38 -9.59 8.29
CA PRO A 66 9.77 -8.81 9.46
C PRO A 66 10.81 -7.76 9.05
N PHE A 67 11.07 -6.74 9.90
CA PHE A 67 11.99 -5.61 9.68
C PHE A 67 11.88 -4.90 8.31
N VAL A 68 12.25 -5.57 7.20
CA VAL A 68 12.07 -5.12 5.81
C VAL A 68 10.62 -4.77 5.50
N GLY A 69 9.66 -5.63 5.83
CA GLY A 69 8.24 -5.34 5.58
C GLY A 69 7.71 -4.18 6.41
N TRP A 70 8.24 -3.99 7.63
CA TRP A 70 7.93 -2.81 8.43
C TRP A 70 8.44 -1.52 7.81
N VAL A 71 9.73 -1.47 7.45
CA VAL A 71 10.33 -0.29 6.79
C VAL A 71 9.56 0.00 5.50
N TRP A 72 9.23 -1.04 4.73
CA TRP A 72 8.42 -0.92 3.53
C TRP A 72 7.03 -0.35 3.83
N ALA A 73 6.36 -0.82 4.88
CA ALA A 73 5.05 -0.33 5.30
C ALA A 73 5.08 1.14 5.74
N ILE A 74 6.14 1.56 6.44
CA ILE A 74 6.38 2.96 6.81
C ILE A 74 6.50 3.82 5.55
N VAL A 75 7.42 3.44 4.65
CA VAL A 75 7.72 4.20 3.43
C VAL A 75 6.48 4.32 2.55
N TRP A 76 5.73 3.23 2.36
CA TRP A 76 4.50 3.25 1.58
C TRP A 76 3.38 4.02 2.28
N GLY A 77 3.26 3.93 3.61
CA GLY A 77 2.30 4.73 4.37
C GLY A 77 2.54 6.23 4.21
N ILE A 78 3.80 6.68 4.32
CA ILE A 78 4.18 8.08 4.08
C ILE A 78 3.86 8.50 2.65
N ALA A 79 4.20 7.67 1.65
CA ALA A 79 3.94 7.97 0.25
C ALA A 79 2.43 8.11 -0.03
N ILE A 80 1.60 7.26 0.56
CA ILE A 80 0.13 7.36 0.46
C ILE A 80 -0.34 8.67 1.09
N ILE A 81 0.14 9.04 2.27
CA ILE A 81 -0.26 10.30 2.93
C ILE A 81 0.13 11.50 2.07
N CYS A 82 1.40 11.61 1.66
CA CYS A 82 1.90 12.75 0.90
C CYS A 82 1.22 12.95 -0.45
N ARG A 83 0.74 11.87 -1.10
CA ARG A 83 0.03 11.94 -2.38
C ARG A 83 -1.44 12.32 -2.26
N ASN A 84 -2.02 12.15 -1.07
CA ASN A 84 -3.45 12.30 -0.83
C ASN A 84 -3.79 13.43 0.15
N LEU A 85 -2.79 14.17 0.64
CA LEU A 85 -2.96 15.53 1.16
C LEU A 85 -3.43 16.49 0.04
#